data_AF-A0A7H8HN20-F1
#
_entry.id   AF-A0A7H8HN20-F1
#
_cell.length_a   1.000
_cell.length_b   1.000
_cell.length_c   1.000
_cell.angle_alpha   90.00
_cell.angle_beta   90.00
_cell.angle_gamma   90.00
#
_symmetry.space_group_name_H-M   'P 1'
#
loop_
_entity.id
_entity.type
_entity.pdbx_description
1 polymer ?
#
loop_
_entity_poly.entity_id
_entity_poly.type
_entity_poly.pdbx_seq_one_letter_code
_entity_poly.pdbx_strand_id
1 'polypeptide(L)'
;MAVLPDDLSSALDDELARHPLARLTQSVDRLSARYRQGDAATSPILGSEVDVAAYAGYRMPATYAAVHAVLAEAALRTPGFAPRTHVDVGGGTGAAVWAAADVWPSLDRCTVLEQVAGAIGLGKRLAAGSGRAAVRDAEWRRGLVDPSSPAPDADLVTLSYVLGELPDATRADVVRWLAAKAGAVALIEPGTPAGFERIRAARAQLVELGLHVVAPCPHDAACPIVAGQDWCHFAARLPRSGLHRKLKAGTLGFEDEKFAYVVASRTVPERPDARIIRHPKKHKGWVALDLCTTEGLAPAVAVSKKQGPRYRAARDAEWGDGWPSA
;
A
#
# COMPACT_ATOMS: atom_id res chain seq x y z
N MET A 1 5.46 -10.15 8.93
CA MET A 1 4.02 -10.43 8.72
C MET A 1 3.24 -9.26 9.31
N ALA A 2 2.43 -8.59 8.52
CA ALA A 2 1.62 -7.46 8.97
C ALA A 2 0.33 -8.00 9.59
N VAL A 3 0.17 -7.79 10.89
CA VAL A 3 -1.03 -8.15 11.66
C VAL A 3 -1.85 -6.89 11.87
N LEU A 4 -3.18 -6.99 11.76
CA LEU A 4 -4.04 -5.86 12.06
C LEU A 4 -3.92 -5.51 13.55
N PRO A 5 -4.11 -4.23 13.92
CA PRO A 5 -4.34 -3.85 15.30
C PRO A 5 -5.49 -4.66 15.89
N ASP A 6 -5.37 -5.05 17.16
CA ASP A 6 -6.37 -5.91 17.82
C ASP A 6 -7.75 -5.27 17.82
N ASP A 7 -7.84 -3.96 18.05
CA ASP A 7 -9.09 -3.19 18.02
C ASP A 7 -9.73 -3.17 16.63
N LEU A 8 -8.95 -2.98 15.56
CA LEU A 8 -9.45 -3.10 14.19
C LEU A 8 -9.89 -4.53 13.87
N SER A 9 -9.12 -5.54 14.28
CA SER A 9 -9.46 -6.94 14.03
C SER A 9 -10.78 -7.31 14.71
N SER A 10 -10.96 -6.93 15.98
CA SER A 10 -12.20 -7.14 16.72
C SER A 10 -13.38 -6.39 16.09
N ALA A 11 -13.20 -5.12 15.73
CA ALA A 11 -14.28 -4.33 15.12
C ALA A 11 -14.73 -4.90 13.76
N LEU A 12 -13.79 -5.42 12.95
CA LEU A 12 -14.10 -6.10 11.70
C LEU A 12 -14.84 -7.42 11.93
N ASP A 13 -14.39 -8.24 12.87
CA ASP A 13 -15.06 -9.50 13.20
C ASP A 13 -16.49 -9.26 13.72
N ASP A 14 -16.68 -8.25 14.57
CA ASP A 14 -18.00 -7.86 15.10
C ASP A 14 -18.93 -7.37 13.97
N GLU A 15 -18.46 -6.53 13.05
CA GLU A 15 -19.29 -6.06 11.93
C GLU A 15 -19.68 -7.21 11.01
N LEU A 16 -18.73 -8.09 10.65
CA LEU A 16 -19.01 -9.23 9.80
C LEU A 16 -19.99 -10.22 10.47
N ALA A 17 -19.94 -10.38 11.79
CA ALA A 17 -20.86 -11.23 12.54
C ALA A 17 -22.33 -10.75 12.50
N ARG A 18 -22.59 -9.50 12.09
CA ARG A 18 -23.96 -8.95 11.92
C ARG A 18 -24.67 -9.48 10.69
N HIS A 19 -23.97 -10.20 9.81
CA HIS A 19 -24.50 -10.68 8.55
C HIS A 19 -24.38 -12.21 8.42
N PRO A 20 -25.37 -12.89 7.81
CA PRO A 20 -25.27 -14.32 7.54
C PRO A 20 -24.06 -14.62 6.65
N LEU A 21 -23.22 -15.58 7.04
CA LEU A 21 -22.00 -15.96 6.31
C LEU A 21 -22.27 -16.25 4.82
N ALA A 22 -23.36 -16.96 4.52
CA ALA A 22 -23.74 -17.26 3.13
C ALA A 22 -23.95 -16.00 2.26
N ARG A 23 -24.47 -14.92 2.85
CA ARG A 23 -24.66 -13.63 2.16
C ARG A 23 -23.33 -12.91 1.93
N LEU A 24 -22.44 -12.96 2.92
CA LEU A 24 -21.08 -12.40 2.79
C LEU A 24 -20.29 -13.14 1.69
N THR A 25 -20.29 -14.48 1.70
CA THR A 25 -19.62 -15.30 0.68
C THR A 25 -20.20 -15.03 -0.72
N GLN A 26 -21.53 -14.99 -0.86
CA GLN A 26 -22.18 -14.66 -2.13
C GLN A 26 -21.76 -13.28 -2.66
N SER A 27 -21.63 -12.28 -1.77
CA SER A 27 -21.16 -10.95 -2.15
C SER A 27 -19.70 -10.98 -2.59
N VAL A 28 -18.81 -11.63 -1.82
CA VAL A 28 -17.39 -11.80 -2.17
C VAL A 28 -17.23 -12.48 -3.53
N ASP A 29 -17.99 -13.54 -3.81
CA ASP A 29 -17.93 -14.25 -5.09
C ASP A 29 -18.35 -13.35 -6.25
N ARG A 30 -19.43 -12.58 -6.07
CA ARG A 30 -19.90 -11.59 -7.04
C ARG A 30 -18.87 -10.48 -7.29
N LEU A 31 -18.25 -9.97 -6.23
CA LEU A 31 -17.20 -8.95 -6.31
C LEU A 31 -15.95 -9.50 -7.03
N SER A 32 -15.51 -10.71 -6.65
CA SER A 32 -14.32 -11.37 -7.21
C SER A 32 -14.50 -11.76 -8.68
N ALA A 33 -15.71 -12.18 -9.09
CA ALA A 33 -16.02 -12.47 -10.49
C ALA A 33 -15.92 -11.21 -11.36
N ARG A 34 -16.43 -10.08 -10.88
CA ARG A 34 -16.37 -8.79 -11.61
C ARG A 34 -14.95 -8.25 -11.74
N TYR A 35 -14.13 -8.35 -10.68
CA TYR A 35 -12.70 -7.98 -10.76
C TYR A 35 -11.92 -8.81 -11.79
N ARG A 36 -12.30 -10.08 -12.00
CA ARG A 36 -11.67 -10.95 -13.02
C ARG A 36 -12.15 -10.66 -14.45
N GLN A 37 -13.36 -10.15 -14.62
CA GLN A 37 -13.97 -9.90 -15.93
C GLN A 37 -13.63 -8.52 -16.50
N GLY A 38 -13.14 -7.58 -15.67
CA GLY A 38 -12.65 -6.28 -16.13
C GLY A 38 -13.74 -5.32 -16.64
N ASP A 39 -15.01 -5.61 -16.34
CA ASP A 39 -16.14 -4.80 -16.81
C ASP A 39 -16.16 -3.42 -16.15
N ALA A 40 -16.32 -2.38 -16.97
CA ALA A 40 -16.58 -1.02 -16.52
C ALA A 40 -17.93 -0.97 -15.78
N ALA A 41 -17.94 -0.38 -14.57
CA ALA A 41 -19.09 -0.43 -13.67
C ALA A 41 -20.30 0.37 -14.21
N THR A 42 -21.44 -0.29 -14.41
CA THR A 42 -22.75 0.33 -14.72
C THR A 42 -23.65 0.49 -13.48
N SER A 43 -23.24 -0.03 -12.32
CA SER A 43 -23.96 0.07 -11.03
C SER A 43 -22.96 0.07 -9.86
N PRO A 44 -23.23 0.76 -8.72
CA PRO A 44 -22.30 0.81 -7.60
C PRO A 44 -21.91 -0.59 -7.10
N ILE A 45 -20.61 -0.85 -6.99
CA ILE A 45 -20.04 -2.13 -6.53
C ILE A 45 -20.49 -2.46 -5.09
N LEU A 46 -20.74 -1.43 -4.29
CA LEU A 46 -21.12 -1.49 -2.88
C LEU A 46 -22.55 -0.93 -2.69
N GLY A 47 -23.54 -1.70 -3.13
CA GLY A 47 -24.95 -1.28 -3.13
C GLY A 47 -25.72 -1.56 -1.83
N SER A 48 -25.14 -2.31 -0.90
CA SER A 48 -25.78 -2.68 0.38
C SER A 48 -24.78 -2.73 1.53
N GLU A 49 -25.26 -2.70 2.78
CA GLU A 49 -24.41 -2.85 3.97
C GLU A 49 -23.64 -4.17 3.98
N VAL A 50 -24.28 -5.26 3.55
CA VAL A 50 -23.64 -6.59 3.43
C VAL A 50 -22.49 -6.54 2.43
N ASP A 51 -22.64 -5.82 1.32
CA ASP A 51 -21.60 -5.72 0.29
C ASP A 51 -20.39 -4.93 0.79
N VAL A 52 -20.65 -3.87 1.54
CA VAL A 52 -19.61 -3.05 2.19
C VAL A 52 -18.87 -3.88 3.24
N ALA A 53 -19.58 -4.59 4.11
CA ALA A 53 -18.98 -5.45 5.12
C ALA A 53 -18.16 -6.58 4.47
N ALA A 54 -18.71 -7.27 3.48
CA ALA A 54 -18.03 -8.32 2.74
C ALA A 54 -16.75 -7.82 2.05
N TYR A 55 -16.82 -6.65 1.39
CA TYR A 55 -15.66 -6.02 0.78
C TYR A 55 -14.59 -5.66 1.83
N ALA A 56 -14.98 -5.04 2.94
CA ALA A 56 -14.06 -4.68 4.02
C ALA A 56 -13.36 -5.92 4.59
N GLY A 57 -14.11 -6.97 4.93
CA GLY A 57 -13.54 -8.23 5.43
C GLY A 57 -12.58 -8.91 4.45
N TYR A 58 -12.79 -8.73 3.15
CA TYR A 58 -11.96 -9.33 2.10
C TYR A 58 -10.72 -8.50 1.71
N ARG A 59 -10.85 -7.16 1.60
CA ARG A 59 -9.80 -6.25 1.10
C ARG A 59 -9.10 -5.43 2.16
N MET A 60 -9.78 -5.02 3.24
CA MET A 60 -9.20 -4.09 4.23
C MET A 60 -7.94 -4.67 4.89
N PRO A 61 -7.88 -5.96 5.31
CA PRO A 61 -6.66 -6.52 5.90
C PRO A 61 -5.46 -6.49 4.95
N ALA A 62 -5.68 -6.82 3.67
CA ALA A 62 -4.65 -6.82 2.64
C ALA A 62 -4.16 -5.39 2.33
N THR A 63 -5.10 -4.45 2.24
CA THR A 63 -4.81 -3.02 2.02
C THR A 63 -4.01 -2.45 3.18
N TYR A 64 -4.42 -2.72 4.42
CA TYR A 64 -3.66 -2.35 5.62
C TYR A 64 -2.24 -2.93 5.57
N ALA A 65 -2.08 -4.22 5.27
CA ALA A 65 -0.77 -4.88 5.23
C ALA A 65 0.18 -4.25 4.19
N ALA A 66 -0.33 -3.96 3.00
CA ALA A 66 0.44 -3.30 1.95
C ALA A 66 0.81 -1.86 2.33
N VAL A 67 -0.16 -1.06 2.78
CA VAL A 67 0.08 0.34 3.16
C VAL A 67 1.02 0.41 4.36
N HIS A 68 0.83 -0.41 5.39
CA HIS A 68 1.74 -0.47 6.54
C HIS A 68 3.18 -0.81 6.11
N ALA A 69 3.37 -1.79 5.24
CA ALA A 69 4.71 -2.13 4.73
C ALA A 69 5.37 -0.95 3.99
N VAL A 70 4.60 -0.24 3.18
CA VAL A 70 5.06 0.95 2.44
C VAL A 70 5.43 2.10 3.38
N LEU A 71 4.56 2.39 4.36
CA LEU A 71 4.75 3.49 5.30
C LEU A 71 5.87 3.20 6.31
N ALA A 72 6.00 1.96 6.78
CA ALA A 72 7.10 1.55 7.65
C ALA A 72 8.46 1.67 6.95
N GLU A 73 8.53 1.28 5.67
CA GLU A 73 9.72 1.51 4.86
C GLU A 73 10.00 3.02 4.72
N ALA A 74 8.98 3.85 4.47
CA ALA A 74 9.16 5.29 4.38
C ALA A 74 9.71 5.89 5.69
N ALA A 75 9.16 5.47 6.84
CA ALA A 75 9.63 5.91 8.16
C ALA A 75 11.09 5.52 8.41
N LEU A 76 11.50 4.31 8.01
CA LEU A 76 12.89 3.87 8.10
C LEU A 76 13.84 4.76 7.29
N ARG A 77 13.39 5.25 6.12
CA ARG A 77 14.17 6.13 5.23
C ARG A 77 14.11 7.60 5.63
N THR A 78 13.26 7.96 6.59
CA THR A 78 13.05 9.36 7.02
C THR A 78 12.88 9.41 8.54
N PRO A 79 13.92 9.09 9.34
CA PRO A 79 13.80 8.94 10.80
C PRO A 79 13.33 10.22 11.52
N GLY A 80 13.54 11.40 10.92
CA GLY A 80 13.04 12.68 11.43
C GLY A 80 11.62 13.07 10.97
N PHE A 81 10.99 12.29 10.08
CA PHE A 81 9.65 12.58 9.61
C PHE A 81 8.59 12.07 10.59
N ALA A 82 7.89 13.02 11.22
CA ALA A 82 6.82 12.79 12.18
C ALA A 82 5.56 13.54 11.74
N PRO A 83 4.78 13.00 10.77
CA PRO A 83 3.60 13.66 10.27
C PRO A 83 2.58 13.85 11.41
N ARG A 84 1.95 15.02 11.44
CA ARG A 84 0.85 15.36 12.35
C ARG A 84 -0.50 15.27 11.66
N THR A 85 -0.50 15.41 10.34
CA THR A 85 -1.70 15.42 9.50
C THR A 85 -1.60 14.40 8.36
N HIS A 86 -2.68 13.64 8.16
CA HIS A 86 -2.78 12.63 7.12
C HIS A 86 -4.10 12.78 6.34
N VAL A 87 -4.01 12.75 5.01
CA VAL A 87 -5.18 12.66 4.12
C VAL A 87 -5.07 11.40 3.26
N ASP A 88 -6.06 10.52 3.37
CA ASP A 88 -6.22 9.32 2.55
C ASP A 88 -7.28 9.54 1.48
N VAL A 89 -6.85 9.59 0.22
CA VAL A 89 -7.72 9.88 -0.92
C VAL A 89 -8.22 8.57 -1.55
N GLY A 90 -9.54 8.43 -1.65
CA GLY A 90 -10.19 7.17 -2.04
C GLY A 90 -10.00 6.09 -0.99
N GLY A 91 -9.94 6.49 0.29
CA GLY A 91 -9.51 5.61 1.38
C GLY A 91 -10.52 4.55 1.81
N GLY A 92 -11.75 4.54 1.26
CA GLY A 92 -12.77 3.57 1.57
C GLY A 92 -13.08 3.49 3.07
N THR A 93 -12.88 2.30 3.65
CA THR A 93 -13.08 2.05 5.08
C THR A 93 -11.90 2.50 5.96
N GLY A 94 -10.90 3.18 5.38
CA GLY A 94 -9.81 3.85 6.10
C GLY A 94 -8.60 2.98 6.42
N ALA A 95 -8.31 1.93 5.65
CA ALA A 95 -7.18 1.04 5.90
C ALA A 95 -5.84 1.78 6.06
N ALA A 96 -5.63 2.84 5.26
CA ALA A 96 -4.40 3.63 5.33
C ALA A 96 -4.32 4.49 6.60
N VAL A 97 -5.45 4.95 7.15
CA VAL A 97 -5.48 5.70 8.42
C VAL A 97 -5.00 4.81 9.57
N TRP A 98 -5.46 3.57 9.62
CA TRP A 98 -4.98 2.59 10.59
C TRP A 98 -3.48 2.34 10.44
N ALA A 99 -3.04 2.02 9.22
CA ALA A 99 -1.62 1.76 8.93
C ALA A 99 -0.72 2.97 9.24
N ALA A 100 -1.15 4.19 8.92
CA ALA A 100 -0.39 5.40 9.21
C ALA A 100 -0.29 5.66 10.72
N ALA A 101 -1.37 5.44 11.48
CA ALA A 101 -1.38 5.60 12.94
C ALA A 101 -0.56 4.51 13.68
N ASP A 102 -0.40 3.32 13.09
CA ASP A 102 0.53 2.30 13.57
C ASP A 102 2.00 2.73 13.39
N VAL A 103 2.34 3.30 12.24
CA VAL A 103 3.71 3.73 11.93
C VAL A 103 4.10 5.02 12.65
N TRP A 104 3.18 5.98 12.72
CA TRP A 104 3.43 7.30 13.30
C TRP A 104 2.44 7.64 14.42
N PRO A 105 2.83 7.43 15.69
CA PRO A 105 2.08 7.89 16.84
C PRO A 105 1.94 9.42 16.94
N SER A 106 2.68 10.18 16.13
CA SER A 106 2.65 11.64 16.06
C SER A 106 1.43 12.21 15.34
N LEU A 107 0.65 11.38 14.64
CA LEU A 107 -0.54 11.84 13.93
C LEU A 107 -1.58 12.36 14.92
N ASP A 108 -2.10 13.57 14.67
CA ASP A 108 -3.23 14.12 15.43
C ASP A 108 -4.52 14.10 14.61
N ARG A 109 -4.43 14.35 13.30
CA ARG A 109 -5.60 14.52 12.44
C ARG A 109 -5.48 13.69 11.18
N CYS A 110 -6.41 12.77 11.02
CA CYS A 110 -6.57 11.97 9.82
C CYS A 110 -7.88 12.33 9.11
N THR A 111 -7.84 12.40 7.78
CA THR A 111 -9.01 12.62 6.95
C THR A 111 -9.06 11.58 5.85
N VAL A 112 -10.21 10.95 5.66
CA VAL A 112 -10.49 10.04 4.54
C VAL A 112 -11.43 10.74 3.57
N LEU A 113 -11.00 10.91 2.32
CA LEU A 113 -11.86 11.35 1.22
C LEU A 113 -12.42 10.11 0.52
N GLU A 114 -13.73 9.91 0.54
CA GLU A 114 -14.38 8.73 -0.03
C GLU A 114 -15.71 9.11 -0.69
N GLN A 115 -16.11 8.43 -1.76
CA GLN A 115 -17.34 8.72 -2.50
C GLN A 115 -18.53 7.86 -2.04
N VAL A 116 -18.26 6.62 -1.63
CA VAL A 116 -19.25 5.61 -1.27
C VAL A 116 -19.71 5.81 0.18
N ALA A 117 -20.96 6.25 0.34
CA ALA A 117 -21.57 6.50 1.65
C ALA A 117 -21.52 5.27 2.59
N GLY A 118 -21.70 4.07 2.04
CA GLY A 118 -21.60 2.82 2.80
C GLY A 118 -20.20 2.59 3.38
N ALA A 119 -19.15 2.77 2.57
CA ALA A 119 -17.76 2.64 3.01
C ALA A 119 -17.40 3.69 4.08
N ILE A 120 -17.87 4.93 3.91
CA ILE A 120 -17.76 5.98 4.92
C ILE A 120 -18.41 5.55 6.25
N GLY A 121 -19.66 5.08 6.17
CA GLY A 121 -20.41 4.67 7.35
C GLY A 121 -19.72 3.53 8.09
N LEU A 122 -19.21 2.53 7.36
CA LEU A 122 -18.45 1.43 7.96
C LEU A 122 -17.11 1.90 8.54
N GLY A 123 -16.32 2.69 7.81
CA GLY A 123 -15.04 3.21 8.28
C GLY A 123 -15.18 3.93 9.61
N LYS A 124 -16.18 4.81 9.75
CA LYS A 124 -16.50 5.49 11.01
C LYS A 124 -16.83 4.51 12.14
N ARG A 125 -17.61 3.45 11.88
CA ARG A 125 -17.94 2.44 12.89
C ARG A 125 -16.72 1.66 13.36
N LEU A 126 -15.86 1.24 12.42
CA LEU A 126 -14.63 0.52 12.74
C LEU A 126 -13.68 1.40 13.58
N ALA A 127 -13.56 2.68 13.22
CA ALA A 127 -12.70 3.63 13.91
C ALA A 127 -13.18 4.01 15.31
N ALA A 128 -14.50 4.05 15.56
CA ALA A 128 -15.10 4.58 16.79
C ALA A 128 -14.58 3.92 18.08
N GLY A 129 -14.19 2.64 18.01
CA GLY A 129 -13.66 1.89 19.15
C GLY A 129 -12.14 1.97 19.33
N SER A 130 -11.42 2.70 18.47
CA SER A 130 -9.96 2.65 18.48
C SER A 130 -9.34 3.28 19.73
N GLY A 131 -8.30 2.63 20.24
CA GLY A 131 -7.46 3.18 21.31
C GLY A 131 -6.66 4.41 20.89
N ARG A 132 -6.46 4.63 19.58
CA ARG A 132 -5.68 5.76 19.04
C ARG A 132 -6.59 6.91 18.65
N ALA A 133 -6.34 8.09 19.21
CA ALA A 133 -7.13 9.29 18.93
C ALA A 133 -7.16 9.65 17.43
N ALA A 134 -6.01 9.59 16.75
CA ALA A 134 -5.90 9.88 15.32
C ALA A 134 -6.82 9.00 14.44
N VAL A 135 -7.07 7.75 14.86
CA VAL A 135 -7.97 6.84 14.16
C VAL A 135 -9.41 7.08 14.59
N ARG A 136 -9.67 7.06 15.90
CA ARG A 136 -11.02 7.21 16.47
C ARG A 136 -11.70 8.51 16.03
N ASP A 137 -10.92 9.58 16.02
CA ASP A 137 -11.40 10.93 15.73
C ASP A 137 -11.18 11.31 14.24
N ALA A 138 -10.81 10.33 13.39
CA ALA A 138 -10.60 10.55 11.97
C ALA A 138 -11.88 11.02 11.26
N GLU A 139 -11.71 11.94 10.32
CA GLU A 139 -12.82 12.55 9.60
C GLU A 139 -13.03 11.88 8.25
N TRP A 140 -14.19 11.25 8.02
CA TRP A 140 -14.58 10.83 6.66
C TRP A 140 -15.38 11.94 5.98
N ARG A 141 -14.82 12.48 4.91
CA ARG A 141 -15.43 13.46 4.02
C ARG A 141 -15.92 12.79 2.76
N ARG A 142 -17.17 13.09 2.39
CA ARG A 142 -17.73 12.60 1.12
C ARG A 142 -17.19 13.45 -0.03
N GLY A 143 -16.56 12.82 -1.01
CA GLY A 143 -16.07 13.51 -2.21
C GLY A 143 -15.44 12.59 -3.23
N LEU A 144 -15.19 13.13 -4.42
CA LEU A 144 -14.52 12.44 -5.53
C LEU A 144 -13.04 12.78 -5.56
N VAL A 145 -12.25 11.94 -6.24
CA VAL A 145 -10.88 12.30 -6.63
C VAL A 145 -10.98 13.31 -7.77
N ASP A 146 -10.81 14.58 -7.43
CA ASP A 146 -11.02 15.69 -8.35
C ASP A 146 -9.82 16.65 -8.32
N PRO A 147 -8.94 16.64 -9.34
CA PRO A 147 -7.78 17.52 -9.39
C PRO A 147 -8.14 19.01 -9.62
N SER A 148 -9.40 19.33 -9.92
CA SER A 148 -9.89 20.72 -9.98
C SER A 148 -10.26 21.29 -8.60
N SER A 149 -10.42 20.42 -7.59
CA SER A 149 -10.67 20.81 -6.21
C SER A 149 -9.37 21.26 -5.51
N PRO A 150 -9.44 21.97 -4.36
CA PRO A 150 -8.25 22.29 -3.58
C PRO A 150 -7.43 21.05 -3.24
N ALA A 151 -6.12 21.11 -3.51
CA ALA A 151 -5.19 20.03 -3.21
C ALA A 151 -5.21 19.65 -1.71
N PRO A 152 -5.07 18.35 -1.37
CA PRO A 152 -4.96 17.91 0.00
C PRO A 152 -3.72 18.53 0.66
N ASP A 153 -3.95 19.24 1.76
CA ASP A 153 -2.92 19.92 2.54
C ASP A 153 -2.66 19.12 3.81
N ALA A 154 -1.58 18.34 3.80
CA ALA A 154 -1.22 17.42 4.87
C ALA A 154 0.27 17.06 4.84
N ASP A 155 0.79 16.64 5.98
CA ASP A 155 2.17 16.13 6.07
C ASP A 155 2.32 14.83 5.28
N LEU A 156 1.30 13.96 5.34
CA LEU A 156 1.22 12.70 4.59
C LEU A 156 -0.06 12.65 3.75
N VAL A 157 0.08 12.32 2.47
CA VAL A 157 -1.06 11.99 1.59
C VAL A 157 -0.90 10.57 1.07
N THR A 158 -1.95 9.75 1.19
CA THR A 158 -2.00 8.40 0.64
C THR A 158 -3.04 8.30 -0.46
N LEU A 159 -2.72 7.50 -1.49
CA LEU A 159 -3.70 7.03 -2.46
C LEU A 159 -3.36 5.57 -2.81
N SER A 160 -4.20 4.65 -2.33
CA SER A 160 -3.95 3.21 -2.44
C SER A 160 -5.05 2.51 -3.24
N TYR A 161 -4.64 1.81 -4.31
CA TYR A 161 -5.50 1.02 -5.20
C TYR A 161 -6.56 1.83 -5.98
N VAL A 162 -6.32 3.13 -6.19
CA VAL A 162 -7.28 4.04 -6.83
C VAL A 162 -6.81 4.55 -8.19
N LEU A 163 -5.50 4.69 -8.46
CA LEU A 163 -5.03 5.22 -9.76
C LEU A 163 -5.52 4.37 -10.93
N GLY A 164 -5.55 3.04 -10.76
CA GLY A 164 -6.06 2.10 -11.74
C GLY A 164 -7.56 2.24 -12.04
N GLU A 165 -8.33 2.81 -11.12
CA GLU A 165 -9.78 3.05 -11.29
C GLU A 165 -10.06 4.37 -12.04
N LEU A 166 -9.06 5.25 -12.13
CA LEU A 166 -9.19 6.54 -12.82
C LEU A 166 -8.93 6.41 -14.33
N PRO A 167 -9.59 7.23 -15.15
CA PRO A 167 -9.28 7.34 -16.58
C PRO A 167 -7.82 7.73 -16.81
N ASP A 168 -7.16 7.07 -17.76
CA ASP A 168 -5.75 7.27 -18.10
C ASP A 168 -5.37 8.76 -18.25
N ALA A 169 -6.21 9.54 -18.93
CA ALA A 169 -6.01 10.96 -19.17
C ALA A 169 -5.94 11.83 -17.89
N THR A 170 -6.54 11.38 -16.79
CA THR A 170 -6.64 12.15 -15.54
C THR A 170 -5.56 11.81 -14.50
N ARG A 171 -4.88 10.66 -14.65
CA ARG A 171 -3.96 10.16 -13.62
C ARG A 171 -2.82 11.12 -13.34
N ALA A 172 -2.27 11.76 -14.37
CA ALA A 172 -1.19 12.73 -14.21
C ALA A 172 -1.64 13.97 -13.43
N ASP A 173 -2.84 14.48 -13.69
CA ASP A 173 -3.38 15.62 -12.94
C ASP A 173 -3.63 15.26 -11.48
N VAL A 174 -4.11 14.05 -11.21
CA VAL A 174 -4.30 13.56 -9.83
C VAL A 174 -2.98 13.46 -9.09
N VAL A 175 -1.92 12.91 -9.69
CA VAL A 175 -0.59 12.84 -9.04
C VAL A 175 -0.05 14.24 -8.73
N ARG A 176 -0.19 15.19 -9.66
CA ARG A 176 0.16 16.62 -9.41
C ARG A 176 -0.64 17.20 -8.24
N TRP A 177 -1.95 16.98 -8.24
CA TRP A 177 -2.87 17.48 -7.23
C TRP A 177 -2.54 16.92 -5.84
N LEU A 178 -2.29 15.61 -5.71
CA LEU A 178 -1.88 14.98 -4.45
C LEU A 178 -0.56 15.56 -3.92
N ALA A 179 0.42 15.79 -4.81
CA ALA A 179 1.75 16.27 -4.43
C ALA A 179 1.82 17.78 -4.16
N ALA A 180 0.83 18.56 -4.63
CA ALA A 180 0.91 20.03 -4.62
C ALA A 180 1.15 20.62 -3.23
N LYS A 181 0.53 20.06 -2.18
CA LYS A 181 0.67 20.54 -0.79
C LYS A 181 1.13 19.48 0.21
N ALA A 182 1.38 18.24 -0.24
CA ALA A 182 1.76 17.16 0.65
C ALA A 182 3.24 17.20 1.09
N GLY A 183 3.54 17.01 2.38
CA GLY A 183 4.92 16.81 2.84
C GLY A 183 5.56 15.54 2.26
N ALA A 184 4.77 14.46 2.21
CA ALA A 184 5.07 13.21 1.53
C ALA A 184 3.80 12.63 0.88
N VAL A 185 3.97 11.96 -0.25
CA VAL A 185 2.90 11.23 -0.97
C VAL A 185 3.28 9.77 -1.08
N ALA A 186 2.35 8.88 -0.70
CA ALA A 186 2.48 7.44 -0.89
C ALA A 186 1.39 6.94 -1.85
N LEU A 187 1.83 6.37 -2.97
CA LEU A 187 0.97 5.80 -4.01
C LEU A 187 1.19 4.29 -4.05
N ILE A 188 0.10 3.52 -3.98
CA ILE A 188 0.13 2.06 -3.94
C ILE A 188 -0.86 1.52 -4.99
N GLU A 189 -0.44 0.53 -5.77
CA GLU A 189 -1.24 -0.17 -6.78
C GLU A 189 -1.03 -1.68 -6.68
N PRO A 190 -1.90 -2.52 -7.27
CA PRO A 190 -1.68 -3.96 -7.36
C PRO A 190 -0.31 -4.29 -7.94
N GLY A 191 0.35 -5.33 -7.42
CA GLY A 191 1.66 -5.81 -7.86
C GLY A 191 1.64 -6.57 -9.18
N THR A 192 0.91 -6.02 -10.15
CA THR A 192 0.74 -6.51 -11.52
C THR A 192 1.55 -5.65 -12.49
N PRO A 193 1.78 -6.11 -13.73
CA PRO A 193 2.43 -5.28 -14.74
C PRO A 193 1.73 -3.93 -14.95
N ALA A 194 0.40 -3.90 -15.02
CA ALA A 194 -0.37 -2.67 -15.19
C ALA A 194 -0.27 -1.72 -13.98
N GLY A 195 -0.29 -2.26 -12.75
CA GLY A 195 -0.11 -1.46 -11.54
C GLY A 195 1.30 -0.88 -11.43
N PHE A 196 2.32 -1.66 -11.79
CA PHE A 196 3.70 -1.18 -11.87
C PHE A 196 3.87 -0.06 -12.90
N GLU A 197 3.31 -0.18 -14.10
CA GLU A 197 3.41 0.88 -15.12
C GLU A 197 2.81 2.21 -14.61
N ARG A 198 1.66 2.15 -13.92
CA ARG A 198 1.06 3.34 -13.27
C ARG A 198 1.97 3.94 -12.22
N ILE A 199 2.54 3.11 -11.34
CA ILE A 199 3.47 3.56 -10.30
C ILE A 199 4.76 4.11 -10.90
N ARG A 200 5.30 3.52 -11.97
CA ARG A 200 6.51 4.01 -12.65
C ARG A 200 6.26 5.39 -13.27
N ALA A 201 5.11 5.59 -13.90
CA ALA A 201 4.72 6.88 -14.45
C ALA A 201 4.53 7.93 -13.35
N ALA A 202 3.80 7.60 -12.29
CA ALA A 202 3.59 8.50 -11.15
C ALA A 202 4.92 8.85 -10.45
N ARG A 203 5.83 7.89 -10.30
CA ARG A 203 7.19 8.11 -9.76
C ARG A 203 7.96 9.13 -10.60
N ALA A 204 7.99 8.97 -11.91
CA ALA A 204 8.70 9.90 -12.80
C ALA A 204 8.14 11.33 -12.63
N GLN A 205 6.82 11.45 -12.57
CA GLN A 205 6.16 12.73 -12.39
C GLN A 205 6.43 13.37 -11.02
N LEU A 206 6.45 12.59 -9.93
CA LEU A 206 6.80 13.10 -8.59
C LEU A 206 8.24 13.65 -8.56
N VAL A 207 9.17 13.00 -9.25
CA VAL A 207 10.56 13.48 -9.40
C VAL A 207 10.62 14.76 -10.24
N GLU A 208 9.87 14.82 -11.35
CA GLU A 208 9.76 16.04 -12.18
C GLU A 208 9.19 17.24 -11.40
N LEU A 209 8.32 16.99 -10.42
CA LEU A 209 7.79 17.99 -9.50
C LEU A 209 8.78 18.39 -8.39
N GLY A 210 9.99 17.83 -8.39
CA GLY A 210 11.06 18.14 -7.44
C GLY A 210 11.00 17.38 -6.13
N LEU A 211 10.19 16.31 -6.03
CA LEU A 211 10.19 15.44 -4.85
C LEU A 211 11.30 14.38 -4.96
N HIS A 212 11.82 13.97 -3.82
CA HIS A 212 12.75 12.87 -3.68
C HIS A 212 12.00 11.57 -3.43
N VAL A 213 12.33 10.51 -4.17
CA VAL A 213 11.83 9.16 -3.92
C VAL A 213 12.36 8.67 -2.57
N VAL A 214 11.47 8.48 -1.61
CA VAL A 214 11.78 7.92 -0.28
C VAL A 214 11.95 6.41 -0.39
N ALA A 215 11.03 5.74 -1.07
CA ALA A 215 11.02 4.30 -1.28
C ALA A 215 10.15 3.95 -2.50
N PRO A 216 10.32 2.76 -3.13
CA PRO A 216 11.30 1.71 -2.83
C PRO A 216 12.69 1.96 -3.43
N CYS A 217 12.78 2.82 -4.45
CA CYS A 217 13.98 2.97 -5.27
C CYS A 217 15.12 3.65 -4.50
N PRO A 218 16.38 3.21 -4.68
CA PRO A 218 17.54 3.83 -4.04
C PRO A 218 18.02 5.11 -4.76
N HIS A 219 17.26 5.63 -5.73
CA HIS A 219 17.64 6.77 -6.56
C HIS A 219 16.42 7.52 -7.09
N ASP A 220 16.65 8.76 -7.57
CA ASP A 220 15.67 9.58 -8.29
C ASP A 220 15.77 9.43 -9.82
N ALA A 221 16.85 8.82 -10.34
CA ALA A 221 17.04 8.58 -11.77
C ALA A 221 15.88 7.76 -12.39
N ALA A 222 15.78 7.77 -13.72
CA ALA A 222 14.79 6.95 -14.44
C ALA A 222 14.82 5.49 -13.96
N CYS A 223 13.65 4.87 -13.83
CA CYS A 223 13.58 3.47 -13.43
C CYS A 223 14.29 2.60 -14.48
N PRO A 224 15.24 1.72 -14.09
CA PRO A 224 16.04 0.97 -15.05
C PRO A 224 15.32 -0.25 -15.63
N ILE A 225 14.10 -0.56 -15.17
CA ILE A 225 13.25 -1.59 -15.78
C ILE A 225 12.60 -1.03 -17.04
N VAL A 226 12.86 -1.70 -18.17
CA VAL A 226 12.28 -1.34 -19.47
C VAL A 226 10.79 -1.63 -19.48
N ALA A 227 9.99 -0.66 -19.94
CA ALA A 227 8.55 -0.78 -20.03
C ALA A 227 8.10 -2.03 -20.80
N GLY A 228 7.14 -2.75 -20.25
CA GLY A 228 6.58 -3.97 -20.86
C GLY A 228 7.48 -5.21 -20.84
N GLN A 229 8.75 -5.11 -20.37
CA GLN A 229 9.64 -6.28 -20.28
C GLN A 229 9.61 -6.97 -18.91
N ASP A 230 9.43 -6.20 -17.85
CA ASP A 230 9.36 -6.72 -16.47
C ASP A 230 8.58 -5.73 -15.57
N TRP A 231 8.28 -6.12 -14.34
CA TRP A 231 7.64 -5.25 -13.36
C TRP A 231 8.26 -5.35 -11.96
N CYS A 232 8.45 -4.20 -11.30
CA CYS A 232 8.85 -4.15 -9.89
C CYS A 232 7.61 -4.19 -9.00
N HIS A 233 7.59 -5.13 -8.06
CA HIS A 233 6.54 -5.25 -7.05
C HIS A 233 7.17 -5.80 -5.76
N PHE A 234 6.36 -5.87 -4.70
CA PHE A 234 6.69 -6.42 -3.40
C PHE A 234 5.48 -7.20 -2.87
N ALA A 235 5.64 -7.88 -1.74
CA ALA A 235 4.54 -8.57 -1.07
C ALA A 235 4.53 -8.31 0.42
N ALA A 236 3.33 -8.11 0.98
CA ALA A 236 3.10 -8.09 2.41
C ALA A 236 2.34 -9.36 2.79
N ARG A 237 2.96 -10.17 3.65
CA ARG A 237 2.32 -11.35 4.23
C ARG A 237 1.42 -10.94 5.39
N LEU A 238 0.18 -11.42 5.36
CA LEU A 238 -0.82 -11.20 6.41
C LEU A 238 -1.49 -12.51 6.84
N PRO A 239 -1.86 -12.65 8.13
CA PRO A 239 -2.62 -13.81 8.58
C PRO A 239 -4.05 -13.74 8.03
N ARG A 240 -4.64 -14.91 7.74
CA ARG A 240 -6.08 -15.01 7.49
C ARG A 240 -6.80 -15.22 8.83
N SER A 241 -7.56 -14.22 9.28
CA SER A 241 -8.47 -14.34 10.42
C SER A 241 -9.47 -15.49 10.21
N GLY A 242 -10.09 -15.97 11.29
CA GLY A 242 -11.03 -17.09 11.22
C GLY A 242 -12.17 -16.87 10.22
N LEU A 243 -12.65 -15.63 10.10
CA LEU A 243 -13.71 -15.24 9.19
C LEU A 243 -13.19 -14.94 7.77
N HIS A 244 -12.00 -14.34 7.64
CA HIS A 244 -11.31 -14.17 6.36
C HIS A 244 -11.01 -15.51 5.67
N ARG A 245 -10.65 -16.56 6.42
CA ARG A 245 -10.51 -17.93 5.89
C ARG A 245 -11.82 -18.47 5.32
N LYS A 246 -12.94 -18.23 6.02
CA LYS A 246 -14.28 -18.67 5.57
C LYS A 246 -14.73 -17.94 4.31
N LEU A 247 -14.37 -16.66 4.15
CA LEU A 247 -14.73 -15.85 2.98
C LEU A 247 -13.91 -16.16 1.73
N LYS A 248 -12.62 -16.49 1.86
CA LYS A 248 -11.72 -16.72 0.71
C LYS A 248 -11.55 -18.18 0.29
N ALA A 249 -12.21 -19.13 0.97
CA ALA A 249 -12.06 -20.57 0.75
C ALA A 249 -10.58 -21.04 0.67
N GLY A 250 -9.68 -20.32 1.34
CA GLY A 250 -8.24 -20.53 1.24
C GLY A 250 -7.74 -21.55 2.25
N THR A 251 -6.91 -22.50 1.80
CA THR A 251 -6.38 -23.59 2.65
C THR A 251 -5.21 -23.17 3.54
N LEU A 252 -4.46 -22.13 3.14
CA LEU A 252 -3.34 -21.60 3.91
C LEU A 252 -3.81 -20.57 4.95
N GLY A 253 -3.18 -20.57 6.13
CA GLY A 253 -3.45 -19.64 7.22
C GLY A 253 -2.97 -18.20 7.00
N PHE A 254 -2.40 -17.91 5.83
CA PHE A 254 -1.88 -16.60 5.45
C PHE A 254 -2.19 -16.29 3.98
N GLU A 255 -2.01 -15.03 3.62
CA GLU A 255 -2.06 -14.51 2.26
C GLU A 255 -0.87 -13.58 2.02
N ASP A 256 -0.43 -13.46 0.77
CA ASP A 256 0.58 -12.50 0.36
C ASP A 256 -0.08 -11.48 -0.59
N GLU A 257 -0.34 -10.27 -0.09
CA GLU A 257 -0.84 -9.17 -0.93
C GLU A 257 0.34 -8.59 -1.71
N LYS A 258 0.26 -8.66 -3.05
CA LYS A 258 1.28 -8.11 -3.94
C LYS A 258 0.94 -6.69 -4.35
N PHE A 259 1.91 -5.78 -4.23
CA PHE A 259 1.73 -4.37 -4.56
C PHE A 259 2.97 -3.77 -5.25
N ALA A 260 2.74 -2.75 -6.06
CA ALA A 260 3.76 -1.81 -6.52
C ALA A 260 3.50 -0.47 -5.83
N TYR A 261 4.56 0.29 -5.53
CA TYR A 261 4.38 1.55 -4.82
C TYR A 261 5.50 2.55 -5.11
N VAL A 262 5.22 3.82 -4.78
CA VAL A 262 6.21 4.88 -4.63
C VAL A 262 5.83 5.74 -3.44
N VAL A 263 6.81 6.08 -2.61
CA VAL A 263 6.72 7.16 -1.63
C VAL A 263 7.69 8.24 -2.05
N ALA A 264 7.25 9.48 -2.11
CA ALA A 264 8.08 10.63 -2.42
C ALA A 264 7.84 11.77 -1.42
N SER A 265 8.87 12.53 -1.10
CA SER A 265 8.82 13.64 -0.14
C SER A 265 9.64 14.83 -0.61
N ARG A 266 9.35 16.02 -0.08
CA ARG A 266 10.18 17.21 -0.26
C ARG A 266 11.50 17.14 0.52
N THR A 267 11.58 16.29 1.54
CA THR A 267 12.79 16.11 2.34
C THR A 267 13.64 15.01 1.73
N VAL A 268 14.96 15.20 1.72
CA VAL A 268 15.92 14.20 1.25
C VAL A 268 15.89 12.98 2.20
N PRO A 269 15.67 11.76 1.67
CA PRO A 269 15.63 10.53 2.48
C PRO A 269 17.01 9.88 2.64
N GLU A 270 17.15 9.05 3.67
CA GLU A 270 18.27 8.13 3.87
C GLU A 270 18.04 6.84 3.06
N ARG A 271 18.65 6.74 1.88
CA ARG A 271 18.47 5.61 0.96
C ARG A 271 19.53 4.52 1.20
N PRO A 272 19.19 3.24 0.97
CA PRO A 272 20.20 2.20 0.85
C PRO A 272 20.91 2.34 -0.51
N ASP A 273 22.12 1.81 -0.64
CA ASP A 273 22.85 1.81 -1.93
C ASP A 273 22.11 1.02 -3.02
N ALA A 274 21.41 -0.04 -2.60
CA ALA A 274 20.64 -0.90 -3.47
C ALA A 274 19.34 -1.37 -2.81
N ARG A 275 18.40 -1.81 -3.64
CA ARG A 275 17.14 -2.45 -3.23
C ARG A 275 17.09 -3.86 -3.79
N ILE A 276 16.79 -4.85 -2.94
CA ILE A 276 16.52 -6.22 -3.39
C ILE A 276 15.13 -6.26 -4.05
N ILE A 277 15.10 -6.50 -5.36
CA ILE A 277 13.86 -6.40 -6.16
C ILE A 277 13.23 -7.76 -6.49
N ARG A 278 13.85 -8.88 -6.09
CA ARG A 278 13.32 -10.26 -6.20
C ARG A 278 13.64 -11.06 -4.94
N HIS A 279 12.99 -12.20 -4.75
CA HIS A 279 13.34 -13.13 -3.68
C HIS A 279 14.82 -13.56 -3.79
N PRO A 280 15.61 -13.40 -2.71
CA PRO A 280 16.98 -13.92 -2.67
C PRO A 280 17.05 -15.41 -2.98
N LYS A 281 17.88 -15.78 -3.96
CA LYS A 281 18.05 -17.18 -4.40
C LYS A 281 19.13 -17.83 -3.54
N LYS A 282 18.73 -18.64 -2.57
CA LYS A 282 19.64 -19.26 -1.59
C LYS A 282 20.19 -20.58 -2.13
N HIS A 283 21.51 -20.67 -2.24
CA HIS A 283 22.24 -21.85 -2.70
C HIS A 283 23.19 -22.38 -1.62
N LYS A 284 23.75 -23.58 -1.82
CA LYS A 284 24.76 -24.14 -0.92
C LYS A 284 26.04 -23.28 -1.00
N GLY A 285 26.27 -22.49 0.05
CA GLY A 285 27.49 -21.69 0.20
C GLY A 285 27.48 -20.32 -0.48
N TRP A 286 26.36 -19.89 -1.08
CA TRP A 286 26.20 -18.54 -1.63
C TRP A 286 24.72 -18.16 -1.78
N VAL A 287 24.44 -16.87 -1.96
CA VAL A 287 23.10 -16.31 -2.24
C VAL A 287 23.19 -15.42 -3.48
N ALA A 288 22.22 -15.51 -4.39
CA ALA A 288 22.07 -14.59 -5.52
C ALA A 288 21.04 -13.51 -5.17
N LEU A 289 21.40 -12.24 -5.36
CA LEU A 289 20.53 -11.09 -5.16
C LEU A 289 20.29 -10.38 -6.51
N ASP A 290 19.02 -10.15 -6.84
CA ASP A 290 18.65 -9.27 -7.95
C ASP A 290 18.41 -7.87 -7.37
N LEU A 291 19.27 -6.93 -7.75
CA LEU A 291 19.34 -5.59 -7.15
C LEU A 291 18.96 -4.48 -8.14
N CYS A 292 18.28 -3.46 -7.64
CA CYS A 292 18.24 -2.14 -8.26
C CYS A 292 19.22 -1.24 -7.48
N THR A 293 20.14 -0.59 -8.18
CA THR A 293 21.19 0.28 -7.61
C THR A 293 21.06 1.69 -8.21
N THR A 294 21.85 2.63 -7.72
CA THR A 294 21.97 3.98 -8.32
C THR A 294 22.50 3.97 -9.76
N GLU A 295 23.14 2.89 -10.18
CA GLU A 295 23.73 2.71 -11.52
C GLU A 295 22.85 1.86 -12.46
N GLY A 296 21.75 1.29 -11.96
CA GLY A 296 20.82 0.49 -12.76
C GLY A 296 20.51 -0.87 -12.13
N LEU A 297 20.19 -1.87 -12.98
CA LEU A 297 19.91 -3.23 -12.52
C LEU A 297 21.22 -4.03 -12.40
N ALA A 298 21.41 -4.69 -11.26
CA ALA A 298 22.47 -5.66 -11.04
C ALA A 298 21.84 -7.04 -10.75
N PRO A 299 21.57 -7.85 -11.79
CA PRO A 299 20.98 -9.17 -11.63
C PRO A 299 21.98 -10.18 -11.09
N ALA A 300 21.49 -11.16 -10.31
CA ALA A 300 22.24 -12.31 -9.83
C ALA A 300 23.59 -12.00 -9.13
N VAL A 301 23.66 -10.91 -8.36
CA VAL A 301 24.84 -10.57 -7.54
C VAL A 301 25.09 -11.68 -6.53
N ALA A 302 26.21 -12.39 -6.69
CA ALA A 302 26.55 -13.53 -5.86
C ALA A 302 27.26 -13.09 -4.57
N VAL A 303 26.69 -13.46 -3.43
CA VAL A 303 27.30 -13.29 -2.10
C VAL A 303 27.68 -14.67 -1.56
N SER A 304 28.98 -14.97 -1.53
CA SER A 304 29.52 -16.28 -1.15
C SER A 304 29.86 -16.37 0.33
N LYS A 305 29.92 -17.60 0.87
CA LYS A 305 30.31 -17.90 2.26
C LYS A 305 31.66 -17.30 2.66
N LYS A 306 32.58 -17.09 1.70
CA LYS A 306 33.89 -16.46 1.93
C LYS A 306 33.78 -14.99 2.38
N GLN A 307 32.65 -14.33 2.10
CA GLN A 307 32.38 -12.94 2.49
C GLN A 307 31.78 -12.82 3.91
N GLY A 308 31.77 -13.91 4.70
CA GLY A 308 31.56 -13.89 6.14
C GLY A 308 30.26 -13.16 6.58
N PRO A 309 30.33 -12.01 7.27
CA PRO A 309 29.16 -11.24 7.70
C PRO A 309 28.19 -10.91 6.57
N ARG A 310 28.69 -10.52 5.39
CA ARG A 310 27.86 -10.16 4.23
C ARG A 310 27.04 -11.36 3.73
N TYR A 311 27.61 -12.57 3.80
CA TYR A 311 26.87 -13.80 3.49
C TYR A 311 25.77 -14.12 4.51
N ARG A 312 26.01 -13.86 5.80
CA ARG A 312 24.96 -14.00 6.83
C ARG A 312 23.83 -13.02 6.56
N ALA A 313 24.15 -11.74 6.34
CA ALA A 313 23.16 -10.74 5.94
C ALA A 313 22.39 -11.15 4.68
N ALA A 314 23.05 -11.68 3.65
CA ALA A 314 22.37 -12.11 2.41
C ALA A 314 21.45 -13.31 2.62
N ARG A 315 21.77 -14.18 3.59
CA ARG A 315 20.91 -15.32 3.95
C ARG A 315 19.67 -14.89 4.70
N ASP A 316 19.75 -13.81 5.46
CA ASP A 316 18.66 -13.31 6.29
C ASP A 316 17.84 -12.25 5.55
N ALA A 317 18.40 -11.66 4.48
CA ALA A 317 17.73 -10.70 3.63
C ALA A 317 16.46 -11.26 2.99
N GLU A 318 15.49 -10.39 2.85
CA GLU A 318 14.19 -10.62 2.23
C GLU A 318 14.00 -9.79 0.96
N TRP A 319 12.96 -10.14 0.20
CA TRP A 319 12.57 -9.37 -0.96
C TRP A 319 12.04 -8.00 -0.51
N GLY A 320 12.64 -6.94 -1.03
CA GLY A 320 12.34 -5.59 -0.62
C GLY A 320 13.27 -5.02 0.44
N ASP A 321 14.30 -5.74 0.90
CA ASP A 321 15.27 -5.13 1.81
C ASP A 321 16.21 -4.16 1.08
N GLY A 322 16.67 -3.15 1.83
CA GLY A 322 17.82 -2.33 1.43
C GLY A 322 19.11 -3.14 1.53
N TRP A 323 20.03 -2.96 0.57
CA TRP A 323 21.27 -3.72 0.48
C TRP A 323 22.48 -2.79 0.28
N PRO A 324 23.57 -2.94 1.04
CA PRO A 324 24.77 -2.11 0.89
C PRO A 324 25.63 -2.57 -0.29
N SER A 325 26.26 -1.62 -0.98
CA SER A 325 27.12 -1.85 -2.14
C SER A 325 28.41 -2.62 -1.80
N ALA A 326 28.89 -2.57 -0.54
CA ALA A 326 30.06 -3.31 -0.03
C ALA A 326 29.86 -3.83 1.40
#